data_AF-F7QUM7-F1
#
_entry.id   AF-F7QUM7-F1
#
_cell.length_a   1.000
_cell.length_b   1.000
_cell.length_c   1.000
_cell.angle_alpha   90.00
_cell.angle_beta   90.00
_cell.angle_gamma   90.00
#
_symmetry.space_group_name_H-M   'P 1'
#
loop_
_entity.id
_entity.type
_entity.pdbx_description
1 polymer ?
#
loop_
_entity_poly.entity_id
_entity_poly.type
_entity_poly.pdbx_seq_one_letter_code
_entity_poly.pdbx_strand_id
1 'polypeptide(L)' 'MNKIYKQIFYEHMEFKVYERSEIDEQGKPYPILFMKL' A
#
# COMPACT_ATOMS: atom_id res chain seq x y z
N MET A 1 -15.57 -3.60 3.04
CA MET A 1 -14.29 -3.57 3.78
C MET A 1 -14.01 -2.12 4.17
N ASN A 2 -14.28 -1.74 5.42
CA ASN A 2 -14.16 -0.35 5.87
C ASN A 2 -12.69 0.08 5.98
N LYS A 3 -12.39 1.34 5.64
CA LYS A 3 -11.06 1.97 5.62
C LYS A 3 -10.22 1.71 6.89
N ILE A 4 -10.90 1.56 8.03
CA ILE A 4 -10.30 1.29 9.36
C ILE A 4 -9.61 -0.08 9.43
N TYR A 5 -10.20 -1.14 8.88
CA TYR A 5 -9.64 -2.50 9.00
C TYR A 5 -8.36 -2.69 8.17
N LYS A 6 -8.25 -1.97 7.04
CA LYS A 6 -7.07 -2.05 6.17
C LYS A 6 -5.84 -1.52 6.90
N GLN A 7 -5.98 -0.38 7.57
CA GLN A 7 -4.88 0.31 8.23
C GLN A 7 -4.36 -0.48 9.42
N ILE A 8 -5.27 -1.04 10.22
CA ILE A 8 -4.95 -1.93 11.36
C ILE A 8 -4.15 -3.16 10.89
N PHE A 9 -4.55 -3.79 9.78
CA PHE A 9 -3.86 -4.98 9.28
C PHE A 9 -2.40 -4.71 8.91
N TYR A 10 -2.14 -3.64 8.15
CA TYR A 10 -0.77 -3.31 7.73
C TYR A 10 0.10 -2.79 8.89
N GLU A 11 -0.49 -2.05 9.85
CA GLU A 11 0.24 -1.57 11.03
C GLU A 11 0.63 -2.71 11.99
N HIS A 12 -0.25 -3.69 12.21
CA HIS A 12 0.05 -4.84 13.10
C HIS A 12 1.03 -5.84 12.50
N MET A 13 1.09 -5.90 11.17
CA MET A 13 2.03 -6.78 10.48
C MET A 13 3.42 -6.15 10.32
N GLU A 14 3.68 -4.99 10.94
CA GLU A 14 4.96 -4.27 10.90
C GLU A 14 5.48 -3.91 9.48
N PHE A 15 4.63 -4.00 8.46
CA PHE A 15 5.02 -3.69 7.08
C PHE A 15 5.37 -2.20 6.92
N LYS A 16 6.54 -1.92 6.34
CA LYS A 16 6.99 -0.57 6.01
C LYS A 16 6.92 -0.33 4.51
N VAL A 17 6.36 0.80 4.12
CA VAL A 17 6.44 1.27 2.73
C VAL A 17 7.90 1.63 2.43
N TYR A 18 8.49 1.03 1.40
CA TYR A 18 9.84 1.38 0.94
C TYR A 18 9.83 2.08 -0.42
N GLU A 19 8.76 1.92 -1.20
CA GLU A 19 8.61 2.54 -2.49
C GLU A 19 7.13 2.85 -2.78
N ARG A 20 6.92 3.89 -3.59
CA ARG A 20 5.61 4.26 -4.11
C ARG A 20 5.72 4.59 -5.59
N SER A 21 4.81 4.03 -6.37
CA SER A 21 4.58 4.44 -7.75
C SER A 21 3.28 5.25 -7.83
N GLU A 22 3.26 6.31 -8.63
CA GLU A 22 2.04 7.09 -8.89
C GLU A 22 1.17 6.46 -9.98
N ILE A 23 1.80 5.68 -10.86
CA ILE A 23 1.17 4.97 -11.95
C ILE A 23 1.22 3.46 -11.72
N ASP A 24 0.19 2.76 -12.17
CA ASP A 24 0.21 1.31 -12.21
C ASP A 24 0.99 0.78 -13.42
N GLU A 25 1.09 -0.54 -13.51
CA GLU A 25 1.79 -1.23 -14.60
C GLU A 25 1.17 -0.97 -15.99
N GLN A 26 -0.07 -0.47 -16.06
CA GLN A 26 -0.76 -0.09 -17.28
C GLN A 26 -0.65 1.41 -17.59
N GLY A 27 0.08 2.18 -16.78
CA GLY A 27 0.24 3.63 -16.93
C GLY A 27 -0.95 4.45 -16.42
N LYS A 28 -1.86 3.85 -15.65
CA LYS A 28 -3.03 4.54 -15.09
C LYS A 28 -2.65 5.20 -13.76
N PRO A 29 -3.22 6.38 -13.38
CA PRO A 29 -2.85 7.10 -12.16
C PRO A 29 -3.44 6.47 -10.89
N TYR A 30 -3.08 5.21 -10.64
CA TYR A 30 -3.44 4.44 -9.46
C TYR A 30 -2.18 4.15 -8.65
N PRO A 31 -2.00 4.85 -7.51
CA PRO A 31 -0.78 4.70 -6.76
C PRO A 31 -0.60 3.29 -6.18
N ILE A 32 0.57 2.71 -6.42
CA ILE A 32 0.99 1.42 -5.85
C ILE A 32 1.96 1.69 -4.70
N LEU A 33 1.76 1.00 -3.58
CA LEU A 33 2.67 1.01 -2.43
C LEU A 33 3.38 -0.32 -2.35
N PHE A 34 4.71 -0.29 -2.37
CA PHE A 34 5.52 -1.47 -2.12
C PHE A 34 5.93 -1.52 -0.66
N MET A 35 5.65 -2.65 -0.02
CA MET A 35 5.82 -2.86 1.42
C MET A 35 6.75 -4.04 1.68
N LYS A 36 7.53 -3.97 2.76
CA LYS A 36 8.37 -5.06 3.26
C LYS A 36 8.23 -5.18 4.78
N LEU A 37 8.42 -6.38 5.33
CA LEU A 37 8.63 -6.60 6.76
C LEU A 37 9.94 -5.93 7.21
#